data_AF-A0A644ZQU7-F1
#
_entry.id   AF-A0A644ZQU7-F1
#
_cell.length_a   1.000
_cell.length_b   1.000
_cell.length_c   1.000
_cell.angle_alpha   90.00
_cell.angle_beta   90.00
_cell.angle_gamma   90.00
#
_symmetry.space_group_name_H-M   'P 1'
#
loop_
_entity.id
_entity.type
_entity.pdbx_description
1 polymer ?
#
loop_
_entity_poly.entity_id
_entity_poly.type
_entity_poly.pdbx_seq_one_letter_code
_entity_poly.pdbx_strand_id
1 'polypeptide(L)'
;MYLLGIATVIFSGVLLRKTAIFSGEASPFVMELPMYHWPQWKSIFRAVAARCMAFVKNAGTVIFLSASLVWFLSSFNWQMQMTVESDQSILAQIGGAVAVFFAPLGFGSWQATVATIQGLIAKENIVGTLGVLMGATGSEAEVAAAFSALFNPVSAVSFLVFNMICMPCFAAVGAMRTEFGSAKWTLFGVLYQTTLAYVLAFIINQLGSVIVLGTPFGAGASLAAAAAAILVFLVVRPAPKKASPMWGSLAKPMVK
;
A
#
# COMPACT_ATOMS: atom_id res chain seq x y z
N MET A 1 -1.46 14.37 -5.38
CA MET A 1 -1.68 13.04 -4.77
C MET A 1 -3.12 12.54 -4.93
N TYR A 2 -4.15 13.29 -4.50
CA TYR A 2 -5.55 12.87 -4.66
C TYR A 2 -5.94 12.48 -6.10
N LEU A 3 -5.59 13.31 -7.09
CA LEU A 3 -5.86 13.00 -8.50
C LEU A 3 -5.15 11.73 -9.00
N LEU A 4 -3.92 11.50 -8.53
CA LEU A 4 -3.15 10.30 -8.88
C LEU A 4 -3.81 9.03 -8.30
N GLY A 5 -4.31 9.11 -7.07
CA GLY A 5 -5.08 8.02 -6.45
C GLY A 5 -6.35 7.71 -7.24
N ILE A 6 -7.14 8.73 -7.58
CA ILE A 6 -8.35 8.55 -8.40
C ILE A 6 -8.02 7.92 -9.76
N ALA A 7 -6.99 8.44 -10.45
CA ALA A 7 -6.54 7.91 -11.73
C ALA A 7 -6.09 6.44 -11.62
N THR A 8 -5.37 6.09 -10.55
CA THR A 8 -4.91 4.71 -10.30
C THR A 8 -6.07 3.76 -10.06
N VAL A 9 -7.11 4.18 -9.33
CA VAL A 9 -8.31 3.36 -9.09
C VAL A 9 -9.04 3.10 -10.40
N ILE A 10 -9.25 4.13 -11.23
CA ILE A 10 -9.87 3.99 -12.55
C ILE A 10 -9.03 3.06 -13.44
N PHE A 11 -7.72 3.27 -13.48
CA PHE A 11 -6.77 2.45 -14.24
C PHE A 11 -6.82 0.97 -13.81
N SER A 12 -6.79 0.72 -12.50
CA SER A 12 -6.89 -0.63 -11.93
C SER A 12 -8.23 -1.29 -12.27
N GLY A 13 -9.34 -0.54 -12.20
CA GLY A 13 -10.67 -1.03 -12.58
C GLY A 13 -10.75 -1.44 -14.06
N VAL A 14 -10.19 -0.64 -14.96
CA VAL A 14 -10.09 -0.97 -16.39
C VAL A 14 -9.22 -2.21 -16.61
N LEU A 15 -8.08 -2.30 -15.91
CA LEU A 15 -7.16 -3.41 -16.01
C LEU A 15 -7.80 -4.72 -15.55
N LEU A 16 -8.44 -4.72 -14.38
CA LEU A 16 -9.14 -5.90 -13.84
C LEU A 16 -10.31 -6.33 -14.73
N ARG A 17 -11.12 -5.40 -15.26
CA ARG A 17 -12.20 -5.73 -16.21
C ARG A 17 -11.69 -6.44 -17.46
N LYS A 18 -10.47 -6.09 -17.90
CA LYS A 18 -9.81 -6.71 -19.06
C LYS A 18 -9.05 -7.99 -18.71
N THR A 19 -9.02 -8.42 -17.46
CA THR A 19 -8.48 -9.73 -17.07
C THR A 19 -9.59 -10.80 -17.07
N ALA A 20 -9.26 -11.99 -17.60
CA ALA A 20 -10.20 -13.10 -17.78
C ALA A 20 -10.80 -13.68 -16.48
N ILE A 21 -10.33 -13.21 -15.32
CA ILE A 21 -10.81 -13.61 -13.98
C ILE A 21 -12.10 -12.85 -13.61
N PHE A 22 -12.28 -11.63 -14.13
CA PHE A 22 -13.41 -10.75 -13.80
C PHE A 22 -14.32 -10.44 -15.00
N SER A 23 -14.09 -11.11 -16.14
CA SER A 23 -14.95 -11.01 -17.32
C SER A 23 -16.16 -11.92 -17.17
N GLY A 24 -17.31 -11.39 -16.75
CA GLY A 24 -18.57 -12.11 -16.62
C GLY A 24 -19.75 -11.19 -16.87
N GLU A 25 -20.93 -11.76 -17.10
CA GLU A 25 -22.17 -10.99 -17.19
C GLU A 25 -22.44 -10.32 -15.84
N ALA A 26 -22.77 -9.03 -15.85
CA ALA A 26 -23.15 -8.34 -14.64
C ALA A 26 -24.37 -9.07 -14.06
N SER A 27 -24.23 -9.60 -12.83
CA SER A 27 -25.37 -10.16 -12.11
C SER A 27 -26.50 -9.14 -12.16
N PRO A 28 -27.70 -9.49 -12.66
CA PRO A 28 -28.84 -8.59 -12.67
C PRO A 28 -29.16 -8.25 -11.21
N PHE A 29 -28.63 -7.14 -10.72
CA PHE A 29 -29.02 -6.59 -9.44
C PHE A 29 -30.39 -5.97 -9.66
N VAL A 30 -31.43 -6.77 -9.45
CA VAL A 30 -32.75 -6.24 -9.13
C VAL A 30 -32.60 -5.58 -7.76
N MET A 31 -32.20 -4.32 -7.78
CA MET A 31 -32.12 -3.51 -6.58
C MET A 31 -33.54 -3.05 -6.28
N GLU A 32 -34.32 -3.94 -5.68
CA GLU A 32 -35.61 -3.61 -5.08
C GLU A 32 -35.31 -2.64 -3.95
N LEU A 33 -35.52 -1.34 -4.18
CA LEU A 33 -35.36 -0.37 -3.11
C LEU A 33 -36.46 -0.64 -2.08
N PRO A 34 -36.12 -1.08 -0.85
CA PRO A 34 -37.11 -1.15 0.21
C PRO A 34 -37.64 0.25 0.50
N MET A 35 -38.86 0.35 1.03
CA MET A 35 -39.41 1.64 1.47
C MET A 35 -38.40 2.37 2.36
N TYR A 36 -38.12 3.63 2.02
CA TYR A 36 -37.21 4.47 2.78
C TYR A 36 -37.89 4.89 4.09
N HIS A 37 -37.40 4.36 5.21
CA HIS A 37 -37.88 4.71 6.54
C HIS A 37 -37.09 5.89 7.09
N TRP A 38 -37.76 6.80 7.80
CA TRP A 38 -37.06 7.88 8.49
C TRP A 38 -36.12 7.33 9.57
N PRO A 39 -34.84 7.72 9.56
CA PRO A 39 -33.86 7.12 10.43
C PRO A 39 -34.08 7.58 11.88
N GLN A 40 -34.19 6.62 12.80
CA GLN A 40 -34.30 6.90 14.23
C GLN A 40 -32.91 7.23 14.78
N TRP A 41 -32.67 8.49 15.19
CA TRP A 41 -31.37 8.96 15.70
C TRP A 41 -30.76 8.03 16.77
N LYS A 42 -31.58 7.58 17.74
CA LYS A 42 -31.11 6.68 18.82
C LYS A 42 -30.64 5.32 18.31
N SER A 43 -31.20 4.84 17.20
CA SER A 43 -30.81 3.58 16.57
C SER A 43 -29.50 3.76 15.81
N ILE A 44 -29.38 4.84 15.03
CA ILE A 44 -28.14 5.19 14.32
C ILE A 44 -26.98 5.30 15.31
N PHE A 45 -27.14 6.09 16.38
CA PHE A 45 -26.07 6.28 17.36
C PHE A 45 -25.65 4.98 18.05
N ARG A 46 -26.60 4.11 18.42
CA ARG A 46 -26.29 2.79 19.00
C ARG A 46 -25.59 1.88 18.00
N ALA A 47 -26.05 1.86 16.75
CA ALA A 47 -25.43 1.06 15.69
C ALA A 47 -24.01 1.54 15.38
N VAL A 48 -23.82 2.84 15.18
CA VAL A 48 -22.50 3.45 14.95
C VAL A 48 -21.59 3.20 16.15
N ALA A 49 -22.06 3.42 17.38
CA ALA A 49 -21.27 3.17 18.58
C ALA A 49 -20.84 1.71 18.72
N ALA A 50 -21.75 0.76 18.46
CA ALA A 50 -21.42 -0.67 18.47
C ALA A 50 -20.36 -1.02 17.42
N ARG A 51 -20.46 -0.45 16.20
CA ARG A 51 -19.49 -0.68 15.13
C ARG A 51 -18.13 -0.02 15.41
N CYS A 52 -18.12 1.21 15.95
CA CYS A 52 -16.90 1.89 16.41
C CYS A 52 -16.21 1.10 17.52
N MET A 53 -16.96 0.62 18.52
CA MET A 53 -16.40 -0.16 19.63
C MET A 53 -15.86 -1.52 19.15
N ALA A 54 -16.54 -2.16 18.19
CA ALA A 54 -16.03 -3.38 17.56
C ALA A 54 -14.73 -3.12 16.79
N PHE A 55 -14.64 -1.99 16.06
CA PHE A 55 -13.43 -1.58 15.38
C PHE A 55 -12.27 -1.34 16.36
N VAL A 56 -12.50 -0.58 17.44
CA VAL A 56 -11.46 -0.30 18.45
C VAL A 56 -10.93 -1.59 19.09
N LYS A 57 -11.81 -2.55 19.42
CA LYS A 57 -11.38 -3.84 20.01
C LYS A 57 -10.58 -4.71 19.03
N ASN A 58 -11.04 -4.81 17.78
CA ASN A 58 -10.43 -5.71 16.80
C ASN A 58 -9.19 -5.11 16.12
N ALA A 59 -9.21 -3.83 15.76
CA ALA A 59 -8.08 -3.14 15.14
C ALA A 59 -7.06 -2.65 16.17
N GLY A 60 -7.52 -2.18 17.34
CA GLY A 60 -6.65 -1.62 18.38
C GLY A 60 -5.66 -2.64 18.94
N THR A 61 -6.08 -3.90 19.11
CA THR A 61 -5.19 -4.98 19.56
C THR A 61 -4.05 -5.24 18.56
N VAL A 62 -4.36 -5.26 17.27
CA VAL A 62 -3.36 -5.43 16.19
C VAL A 62 -2.40 -4.24 16.15
N ILE A 63 -2.93 -3.00 16.19
CA ILE A 63 -2.11 -1.79 16.17
C ILE A 63 -1.18 -1.73 17.38
N PHE A 64 -1.72 -1.95 18.59
CA PHE A 64 -0.94 -1.90 19.83
C PHE A 64 0.20 -2.93 19.84
N LEU A 65 -0.08 -4.18 19.46
CA LEU A 65 0.95 -5.22 19.35
C LEU A 65 2.01 -4.86 18.32
N SER A 66 1.60 -4.39 17.14
CA SER A 66 2.54 -4.00 16.09
C SER A 66 3.42 -2.81 16.46
N ALA A 67 2.86 -1.79 17.11
CA ALA A 67 3.60 -0.61 17.57
C ALA A 67 4.59 -0.93 18.69
N SER A 68 4.17 -1.77 19.66
CA SER A 68 5.04 -2.24 20.74
C SER A 68 6.21 -3.06 20.20
N LEU A 69 5.95 -3.91 19.21
CA LEU A 69 6.98 -4.69 18.52
C LEU A 69 7.95 -3.79 17.75
N VAL A 70 7.47 -2.83 16.96
CA VAL A 70 8.37 -1.91 16.23
C VAL A 70 9.22 -1.08 17.18
N TRP A 71 8.63 -0.55 18.26
CA TRP A 71 9.38 0.18 19.28
C TRP A 71 10.48 -0.67 19.92
N PHE A 72 10.18 -1.93 20.24
CA PHE A 72 11.15 -2.88 20.77
C PHE A 72 12.29 -3.14 19.77
N LEU A 73 11.96 -3.46 18.51
CA LEU A 73 12.96 -3.68 17.46
C LEU A 73 13.80 -2.42 17.16
N SER A 74 13.22 -1.24 17.34
CA SER A 74 13.91 0.04 17.16
C SER A 74 14.86 0.37 18.31
N SER A 75 14.60 -0.13 19.52
CA SER A 75 15.33 0.27 20.74
C SER A 75 16.49 -0.66 21.08
N PHE A 76 16.39 -1.94 20.70
CA PHE A 76 17.38 -2.97 21.04
C PHE A 76 18.24 -3.36 19.83
N ASN A 77 19.51 -3.65 20.12
CA ASN A 77 20.41 -4.36 19.19
C ASN A 77 20.36 -5.89 19.43
N TRP A 78 21.01 -6.68 18.57
CA TRP A 78 21.07 -8.16 18.72
C TRP A 78 21.78 -8.62 20.00
N GLN A 79 22.54 -7.74 20.65
CA GLN A 79 23.24 -7.99 21.91
C GLN A 79 22.39 -7.56 23.13
N MET A 80 21.11 -7.19 22.93
CA MET A 80 20.17 -6.74 23.95
C MET A 80 20.61 -5.48 24.72
N GLN A 81 21.46 -4.67 24.11
CA GLN A 81 21.83 -3.34 24.61
C GLN A 81 20.87 -2.29 24.03
N MET A 82 20.48 -1.33 24.85
CA MET A 82 19.73 -0.15 24.41
C MET A 82 20.66 0.76 23.63
N THR A 83 20.51 0.80 22.30
CA THR A 83 21.31 1.64 21.41
C THR A 83 20.67 3.02 21.28
N VAL A 84 21.40 4.08 21.66
CA VAL A 84 20.99 5.49 21.47
C VAL A 84 21.15 5.91 20.00
N GLU A 85 21.93 5.15 19.22
CA GLU A 85 22.21 5.42 17.81
C GLU A 85 21.34 4.53 16.92
N SER A 86 20.43 5.15 16.15
CA SER A 86 19.36 4.47 15.41
C SER A 86 19.87 3.47 14.36
N ASP A 87 21.08 3.70 13.82
CA ASP A 87 21.73 2.88 12.79
C ASP A 87 22.10 1.44 13.25
N GLN A 88 22.25 1.18 14.55
CA GLN A 88 22.63 -0.15 15.05
C GLN A 88 21.45 -0.99 15.56
N SER A 89 20.24 -0.47 15.47
CA SER A 89 19.02 -1.18 15.89
C SER A 89 18.79 -2.46 15.07
N ILE A 90 18.14 -3.46 15.66
CA ILE A 90 17.68 -4.65 14.93
C ILE A 90 16.81 -4.23 13.73
N LEU A 91 16.00 -3.18 13.92
CA LEU A 91 15.16 -2.60 12.89
C LEU A 91 15.96 -2.03 11.71
N ALA A 92 17.10 -1.38 11.95
CA ALA A 92 17.98 -0.89 10.90
C ALA A 92 18.62 -2.03 10.10
N GLN A 93 18.99 -3.14 10.76
CA GLN A 93 19.55 -4.31 10.05
C GLN A 93 18.51 -5.03 9.19
N ILE A 94 17.30 -5.25 9.72
CA ILE A 94 16.19 -5.82 8.95
C ILE A 94 15.78 -4.86 7.83
N GLY A 95 15.70 -3.56 8.13
CA GLY A 95 15.41 -2.50 7.19
C GLY A 95 16.42 -2.46 6.04
N GLY A 96 17.72 -2.58 6.33
CA GLY A 96 18.78 -2.65 5.33
C GLY A 96 18.70 -3.89 4.44
N ALA A 97 18.35 -5.05 4.99
CA ALA A 97 18.15 -6.26 4.21
C ALA A 97 16.96 -6.13 3.25
N VAL A 98 15.85 -5.53 3.70
CA VAL A 98 14.66 -5.28 2.87
C VAL A 98 14.88 -4.12 1.90
N ALA A 99 15.79 -3.19 2.20
CA ALA A 99 16.07 -2.02 1.38
C ALA A 99 16.57 -2.37 -0.03
N VAL A 100 17.19 -3.54 -0.21
CA VAL A 100 17.60 -4.04 -1.53
C VAL A 100 16.41 -4.17 -2.49
N PHE A 101 15.22 -4.52 -1.97
CA PHE A 101 13.99 -4.59 -2.75
C PHE A 101 13.48 -3.20 -3.16
N PHE A 102 13.74 -2.19 -2.34
CA PHE A 102 13.33 -0.79 -2.60
C PHE A 102 14.40 0.04 -3.33
N ALA A 103 15.62 -0.47 -3.46
CA ALA A 103 16.70 0.20 -4.19
C ALA A 103 16.33 0.56 -5.64
N PRO A 104 15.67 -0.31 -6.44
CA PRO A 104 15.24 0.05 -7.79
C PRO A 104 14.16 1.16 -7.84
N LEU A 105 13.45 1.37 -6.73
CA LEU A 105 12.41 2.40 -6.59
C LEU A 105 12.97 3.76 -6.18
N GLY A 106 14.27 3.84 -5.89
CA GLY A 106 14.96 5.08 -5.56
C GLY A 106 14.99 5.43 -4.07
N PHE A 107 14.46 4.56 -3.21
CA PHE A 107 14.44 4.75 -1.76
C PHE A 107 15.03 3.56 -0.99
N GLY A 108 16.12 2.98 -1.49
CA GLY A 108 16.85 1.87 -0.88
C GLY A 108 17.62 2.20 0.40
N SER A 109 17.18 3.19 1.17
CA SER A 109 17.70 3.46 2.51
C SER A 109 16.95 2.63 3.55
N TRP A 110 17.63 2.27 4.64
CA TRP A 110 16.99 1.52 5.71
C TRP A 110 15.90 2.37 6.39
N GLN A 111 16.09 3.69 6.51
CA GLN A 111 15.10 4.62 7.06
C GLN A 111 13.81 4.63 6.24
N ALA A 112 13.91 4.76 4.92
CA ALA A 112 12.74 4.77 4.04
C ALA A 112 12.03 3.40 4.02
N THR A 113 12.80 2.31 4.12
CA THR A 113 12.24 0.95 4.18
C THR A 113 11.47 0.71 5.48
N VAL A 114 12.06 1.08 6.61
CA VAL A 114 11.40 0.99 7.93
C VAL A 114 10.17 1.90 7.98
N ALA A 115 10.27 3.12 7.47
CA ALA A 115 9.14 4.03 7.38
C ALA A 115 8.00 3.47 6.51
N THR A 116 8.32 2.80 5.41
CA THR A 116 7.34 2.12 4.54
C THR A 116 6.66 0.97 5.28
N ILE A 117 7.41 0.14 6.01
CA ILE A 117 6.88 -0.95 6.83
C ILE A 117 5.95 -0.40 7.92
N GLN A 118 6.36 0.65 8.62
CA GLN A 118 5.54 1.32 9.63
C GLN A 118 4.28 1.95 9.01
N GLY A 119 4.40 2.47 7.79
CA GLY A 119 3.29 2.96 6.98
C GLY A 119 2.25 1.91 6.62
N LEU A 120 2.59 0.62 6.62
CA LEU A 120 1.62 -0.46 6.43
C LEU A 120 0.73 -0.67 7.67
N ILE A 121 1.18 -0.25 8.85
CA ILE A 121 0.39 -0.28 10.09
C ILE A 121 -0.51 0.96 10.14
N ALA A 122 0.08 2.14 9.99
CA ALA A 122 -0.59 3.44 10.03
C ALA A 122 0.08 4.40 9.04
N LYS A 123 -0.65 4.83 8.00
CA LYS A 123 -0.10 5.60 6.87
C LYS A 123 0.31 7.01 7.28
N GLU A 124 -0.40 7.57 8.24
CA GLU A 124 -0.15 8.85 8.87
C GLU A 124 1.14 8.88 9.71
N ASN A 125 1.60 7.72 10.18
CA ASN A 125 2.77 7.63 11.06
C ASN A 125 4.11 7.66 10.31
N ILE A 126 4.10 7.61 8.96
CA ILE A 126 5.32 7.58 8.15
C ILE A 126 6.18 8.84 8.40
N VAL A 127 5.55 10.02 8.44
CA VAL A 127 6.25 11.29 8.64
C VAL A 127 6.84 11.37 10.05
N GLY A 128 6.07 10.99 11.06
CA GLY A 128 6.55 10.95 12.45
C GLY A 128 7.69 9.96 12.65
N THR A 129 7.61 8.80 12.00
CA THR A 129 8.68 7.78 12.06
C THR A 129 9.96 8.28 11.41
N LEU A 130 9.88 8.92 10.23
CA LEU A 130 11.06 9.50 9.59
C LEU A 130 11.66 10.65 10.40
N GLY A 131 10.83 11.48 11.05
CA GLY A 131 11.31 12.51 11.97
C GLY A 131 12.11 11.94 13.14
N VAL A 132 11.61 10.87 13.79
CA VAL A 132 12.32 10.20 14.89
C VAL A 132 13.60 9.53 14.41
N LEU A 133 13.55 8.78 13.31
CA LEU A 133 14.72 8.05 12.77
C LEU A 133 15.82 8.99 12.26
N MET A 134 15.47 10.21 11.88
CA MET A 134 16.42 11.21 11.40
C MET A 134 16.85 12.22 12.47
N GLY A 135 16.42 12.04 13.72
CA GLY A 135 16.73 12.97 14.80
C GLY A 135 16.10 14.36 14.61
N ALA A 136 15.11 14.49 13.73
CA ALA A 136 14.41 15.72 13.40
C ALA A 136 13.06 15.78 14.13
N THR A 137 13.09 15.86 15.47
CA THR A 137 11.88 15.88 16.31
C THR A 137 11.43 17.29 16.72
N GLY A 138 12.17 18.33 16.32
CA GLY A 138 11.95 19.72 16.74
C GLY A 138 11.00 20.49 15.81
N SER A 139 11.50 20.91 14.64
CA SER A 139 10.76 21.82 13.74
C SER A 139 10.41 21.19 12.39
N GLU A 140 9.33 21.66 11.76
CA GLU A 140 8.96 21.24 10.39
C GLU A 140 10.09 21.46 9.37
N ALA A 141 10.93 22.48 9.60
CA ALA A 141 12.09 22.78 8.76
C ALA A 141 13.20 21.71 8.89
N GLU A 142 13.42 21.17 10.10
CA GLU A 142 14.38 20.08 10.32
C GLU A 142 13.93 18.79 9.64
N VAL A 143 12.63 18.48 9.74
CA VAL A 143 12.05 17.32 9.06
C VAL A 143 12.18 17.49 7.54
N ALA A 144 11.85 18.66 7.00
CA ALA A 144 11.98 18.93 5.58
C ALA A 144 13.43 18.80 5.09
N ALA A 145 14.40 19.29 5.87
CA ALA A 145 15.82 19.15 5.56
C ALA A 145 16.27 17.69 5.57
N ALA A 146 15.88 16.91 6.59
CA ALA A 146 16.17 15.48 6.67
C ALA A 146 15.58 14.69 5.50
N PHE A 147 14.35 15.00 5.08
CA PHE A 147 13.73 14.41 3.90
C PHE A 147 14.49 14.74 2.62
N SER A 148 14.94 15.98 2.45
CA SER A 148 15.71 16.39 1.26
C SER A 148 17.10 15.75 1.20
N ALA A 149 17.67 15.35 2.35
CA ALA A 149 18.92 14.60 2.40
C ALA A 149 18.75 13.13 2.02
N LEU A 150 17.59 12.53 2.33
CA LEU A 150 17.31 11.12 2.07
C LEU A 150 16.75 10.85 0.67
N PHE A 151 16.03 11.81 0.09
CA PHE A 151 15.32 11.65 -1.17
C PHE A 151 15.71 12.71 -2.20
N ASN A 152 15.90 12.28 -3.43
CA ASN A 152 15.84 13.19 -4.57
C ASN A 152 14.37 13.44 -4.96
N PRO A 153 14.05 14.49 -5.73
CA PRO A 153 12.65 14.81 -6.07
C PRO A 153 11.89 13.66 -6.74
N VAL A 154 12.58 12.85 -7.56
CA VAL A 154 11.99 11.72 -8.27
C VAL A 154 11.72 10.55 -7.30
N SER A 155 12.67 10.23 -6.43
CA SER A 155 12.54 9.15 -5.45
C SER A 155 11.55 9.50 -4.34
N ALA A 156 11.41 10.77 -3.99
CA ALA A 156 10.35 11.24 -3.10
C ALA A 156 8.96 10.98 -3.68
N VAL A 157 8.74 11.27 -4.98
CA VAL A 157 7.46 10.98 -5.65
C VAL A 157 7.22 9.48 -5.75
N SER A 158 8.24 8.68 -6.09
CA SER A 158 8.17 7.21 -6.09
C SER A 158 7.78 6.65 -4.72
N PHE A 159 8.42 7.12 -3.65
CA PHE A 159 8.13 6.75 -2.27
C PHE A 159 6.69 7.07 -1.86
N LEU A 160 6.20 8.26 -2.20
CA LEU A 160 4.82 8.67 -1.94
C LEU A 160 3.82 7.81 -2.70
N VAL A 161 4.07 7.54 -3.98
CA VAL A 161 3.19 6.73 -4.82
C VAL A 161 3.12 5.29 -4.32
N PHE A 162 4.27 4.69 -3.98
CA PHE A 162 4.30 3.36 -3.39
C PHE A 162 3.49 3.31 -2.10
N ASN A 163 3.79 4.20 -1.15
CA ASN A 163 3.14 4.22 0.15
C ASN A 163 1.64 4.56 0.09
N MET A 164 1.17 5.28 -0.93
CA MET A 164 -0.24 5.59 -1.08
C MET A 164 -1.05 4.43 -1.69
N ILE A 165 -0.45 3.66 -2.60
CA ILE A 165 -1.16 2.64 -3.42
C ILE A 165 -0.95 1.21 -2.89
N CYS A 166 0.13 0.96 -2.15
CA CYS A 166 0.40 -0.38 -1.62
C CYS A 166 -0.72 -0.87 -0.70
N MET A 167 -0.62 -2.12 -0.23
CA MET A 167 -1.63 -2.75 0.62
C MET A 167 -2.21 -1.79 1.68
N PRO A 168 -3.53 -1.86 1.94
CA PRO A 168 -4.14 -1.03 2.96
C PRO A 168 -3.67 -1.49 4.34
N CYS A 169 -3.99 -0.71 5.36
CA CYS A 169 -3.58 -1.05 6.72
C CYS A 169 -4.15 -2.41 7.18
N PHE A 170 -3.49 -3.06 8.14
CA PHE A 170 -3.88 -4.39 8.63
C PHE A 170 -5.36 -4.47 9.05
N ALA A 171 -5.92 -3.38 9.57
CA ALA A 171 -7.33 -3.30 9.91
C ALA A 171 -8.25 -3.46 8.68
N ALA A 172 -7.93 -2.78 7.58
CA ALA A 172 -8.67 -2.88 6.32
C ALA A 172 -8.48 -4.24 5.65
N VAL A 173 -7.29 -4.84 5.74
CA VAL A 173 -7.06 -6.22 5.28
C VAL A 173 -7.90 -7.22 6.09
N GLY A 174 -8.03 -7.00 7.40
CA GLY A 174 -8.90 -7.78 8.27
C GLY A 174 -10.37 -7.72 7.85
N ALA A 175 -10.87 -6.52 7.53
CA ALA A 175 -12.22 -6.34 7.00
C ALA A 175 -12.39 -7.00 5.61
N MET A 176 -11.42 -6.84 4.69
CA MET A 176 -11.46 -7.53 3.39
C MET A 176 -11.58 -9.05 3.53
N ARG A 177 -10.91 -9.64 4.54
CA ARG A 177 -10.99 -11.08 4.79
C ARG A 177 -12.38 -11.53 5.22
N THR A 178 -13.07 -10.74 6.04
CA THR A 178 -14.43 -11.06 6.47
C THR A 178 -15.44 -10.89 5.34
N GLU A 179 -15.24 -9.89 4.47
CA GLU A 179 -16.12 -9.62 3.33
C GLU A 179 -15.93 -10.62 2.17
N PHE A 180 -14.69 -10.96 1.81
CA PHE A 180 -14.42 -11.93 0.74
C PHE A 180 -14.65 -13.39 1.17
N GLY A 181 -14.77 -13.67 2.47
CA GLY A 181 -14.96 -15.01 3.02
C GLY A 181 -13.83 -16.01 2.73
N SER A 182 -12.73 -15.58 2.12
CA SER A 182 -11.60 -16.43 1.72
C SER A 182 -10.26 -15.72 1.86
N ALA A 183 -9.35 -16.34 2.61
CA ALA A 183 -7.99 -15.84 2.80
C ALA A 183 -7.19 -15.80 1.48
N LYS A 184 -7.46 -16.73 0.55
CA LYS A 184 -6.78 -16.75 -0.76
C LYS A 184 -7.15 -15.53 -1.60
N TRP A 185 -8.42 -15.13 -1.59
CA TRP A 185 -8.90 -13.94 -2.30
C TRP A 185 -8.40 -12.64 -1.66
N THR A 186 -8.33 -12.60 -0.33
CA THR A 186 -7.75 -11.47 0.39
C THR A 186 -6.26 -11.29 0.04
N LEU A 187 -5.49 -12.38 0.05
CA LEU A 187 -4.08 -12.36 -0.33
C LEU A 187 -3.88 -11.95 -1.78
N PHE A 188 -4.71 -12.45 -2.70
CA PHE A 188 -4.68 -12.05 -4.10
C PHE A 188 -4.89 -10.53 -4.27
N GLY A 189 -5.87 -9.95 -3.57
CA GLY A 189 -6.11 -8.50 -3.59
C GLY A 189 -4.93 -7.68 -3.04
N VAL A 190 -4.38 -8.10 -1.90
CA VAL A 190 -3.22 -7.46 -1.26
C VAL A 190 -1.98 -7.51 -2.15
N LEU A 191 -1.68 -8.69 -2.73
CA LEU A 191 -0.55 -8.86 -3.64
C LEU A 191 -0.75 -8.03 -4.91
N TYR A 192 -1.94 -8.06 -5.51
CA TYR A 192 -2.23 -7.28 -6.71
C TYR A 192 -2.02 -5.77 -6.47
N GLN A 193 -2.54 -5.21 -5.37
CA GLN A 193 -2.35 -3.80 -5.04
C GLN A 193 -0.87 -3.46 -4.80
N THR A 194 -0.15 -4.32 -4.08
CA THR A 194 1.26 -4.11 -3.77
C THR A 194 2.14 -4.21 -5.01
N THR A 195 1.88 -5.17 -5.91
CA THR A 195 2.57 -5.29 -7.18
C THR A 195 2.28 -4.10 -8.09
N LEU A 196 1.03 -3.65 -8.17
CA LEU A 196 0.67 -2.47 -8.96
C LEU A 196 1.37 -1.21 -8.43
N ALA A 197 1.38 -1.02 -7.11
CA ALA A 197 2.12 0.07 -6.46
C ALA A 197 3.62 0.01 -6.78
N TYR A 198 4.22 -1.17 -6.69
CA TYR A 198 5.64 -1.39 -6.98
C TYR A 198 5.99 -1.06 -8.44
N VAL A 199 5.19 -1.53 -9.40
CA VAL A 199 5.42 -1.26 -10.83
C VAL A 199 5.29 0.22 -11.14
N LEU A 200 4.26 0.90 -10.61
CA LEU A 200 4.08 2.34 -10.82
C LEU A 200 5.24 3.16 -10.23
N ALA A 201 5.66 2.84 -9.01
CA ALA A 201 6.77 3.51 -8.36
C ALA A 201 8.10 3.25 -9.08
N PHE A 202 8.33 2.02 -9.56
CA PHE A 202 9.49 1.68 -10.39
C PHE A 202 9.52 2.48 -11.71
N ILE A 203 8.39 2.58 -12.41
CA ILE A 203 8.27 3.38 -13.63
C ILE A 203 8.58 4.85 -13.36
N ILE A 204 7.99 5.42 -12.30
CA ILE A 204 8.22 6.81 -11.90
C ILE A 204 9.69 7.05 -11.59
N ASN A 205 10.32 6.17 -10.81
CA ASN A 205 11.71 6.36 -10.42
C ASN A 205 12.68 6.28 -11.60
N GLN A 206 12.55 5.25 -12.43
CA GLN A 206 13.49 5.00 -13.52
C GLN A 206 13.30 5.98 -14.68
N LEU A 207 12.06 6.23 -15.11
CA LEU A 207 11.79 7.20 -16.19
C LEU A 207 11.94 8.65 -15.69
N GLY A 208 11.51 8.93 -14.46
CA GLY A 208 11.69 10.25 -13.85
C GLY A 208 13.16 10.61 -13.69
N SER A 209 14.04 9.66 -13.35
CA SER A 209 15.48 9.92 -13.25
C SER A 209 16.10 10.25 -14.61
N VAL A 210 15.68 9.58 -15.68
CA VAL A 210 16.15 9.90 -17.04
C VAL A 210 15.68 11.28 -17.48
N ILE A 211 14.40 11.61 -17.25
CA ILE A 211 13.80 12.85 -17.76
C ILE A 211 14.22 14.07 -16.94
N VAL A 212 14.26 13.95 -15.60
CA VAL A 212 14.46 15.08 -14.68
C VAL A 212 15.91 15.20 -14.23
N LEU A 213 16.57 14.09 -13.93
CA LEU A 213 17.95 14.07 -13.42
C LEU A 213 18.99 13.88 -14.54
N GLY A 214 18.57 13.66 -15.79
CA GLY A 214 19.45 13.50 -16.94
C GLY A 214 20.33 12.24 -16.88
N THR A 215 19.96 11.24 -16.07
CA THR A 215 20.73 10.00 -15.96
C THR A 215 20.72 9.23 -17.28
N PRO A 216 21.84 8.60 -17.69
CA PRO A 216 21.90 7.86 -18.95
C PRO A 216 20.88 6.72 -18.97
N PHE A 217 20.36 6.41 -20.16
CA PHE A 217 19.35 5.38 -20.35
C PHE A 217 19.96 3.98 -20.10
N GLY A 218 19.88 3.53 -18.85
CA GLY A 218 20.40 2.23 -18.42
C GLY A 218 19.39 1.08 -18.56
N ALA A 219 19.80 -0.12 -18.12
CA ALA A 219 18.95 -1.31 -18.09
C ALA A 219 17.69 -1.14 -17.22
N GLY A 220 17.73 -0.31 -16.17
CA GLY A 220 16.57 0.01 -15.35
C GLY A 220 15.51 0.83 -16.11
N ALA A 221 15.95 1.78 -16.93
CA ALA A 221 15.06 2.62 -17.73
C ALA A 221 14.39 1.83 -18.87
N SER A 222 15.12 0.90 -19.50
CA SER A 222 14.54 0.02 -20.53
C SER A 222 13.50 -0.95 -19.95
N LEU A 223 13.76 -1.54 -18.78
CA LEU A 223 12.78 -2.36 -18.06
C LEU A 223 11.54 -1.56 -17.65
N ALA A 224 11.72 -0.32 -17.19
CA ALA A 224 10.62 0.57 -16.85
C ALA A 224 9.78 0.95 -18.07
N ALA A 225 10.43 1.24 -19.21
CA ALA A 225 9.75 1.50 -20.47
C ALA A 225 8.96 0.27 -20.97
N ALA A 226 9.54 -0.94 -20.86
CA ALA A 226 8.85 -2.18 -21.19
C ALA A 226 7.65 -2.42 -20.26
N ALA A 227 7.81 -2.22 -18.95
CA ALA A 227 6.72 -2.35 -17.99
C ALA A 227 5.58 -1.35 -18.27
N ALA A 228 5.91 -0.10 -18.61
CA ALA A 228 4.94 0.90 -19.02
C ALA A 228 4.22 0.49 -20.32
N ALA A 229 4.94 0.01 -21.32
CA ALA A 229 4.36 -0.49 -22.57
C ALA A 229 3.43 -1.69 -22.34
N ILE A 230 3.81 -2.62 -21.47
CA ILE A 230 2.98 -3.76 -21.07
C ILE A 230 1.70 -3.27 -20.37
N LEU A 231 1.81 -2.34 -19.43
CA LEU A 231 0.65 -1.76 -18.74
C LEU A 231 -0.32 -1.08 -19.72
N VAL A 232 0.21 -0.29 -20.65
CA VAL A 232 -0.59 0.34 -21.71
C VAL A 232 -1.24 -0.73 -22.60
N PHE A 233 -0.49 -1.74 -23.02
CA PHE A 233 -1.03 -2.85 -23.82
C PHE A 233 -2.15 -3.60 -23.08
N LEU A 234 -1.98 -3.89 -21.79
CA LEU A 234 -2.99 -4.54 -20.95
C LEU A 234 -4.27 -3.70 -20.81
N VAL A 235 -4.13 -2.37 -20.85
CA VAL A 235 -5.27 -1.45 -20.82
C VAL A 235 -5.91 -1.26 -22.19
N VAL A 236 -5.16 -1.33 -23.28
CA VAL A 236 -5.71 -1.14 -24.65
C VAL A 236 -6.31 -2.43 -25.20
N ARG A 237 -5.77 -3.61 -24.85
CA ARG A 237 -6.23 -4.91 -25.38
C ARG A 237 -7.75 -5.11 -25.24
N PRO A 238 -8.43 -5.71 -26.23
CA PRO A 238 -9.86 -5.99 -26.12
C PRO A 238 -10.15 -6.94 -24.93
N ALA A 239 -11.28 -6.72 -24.24
CA ALA A 239 -11.66 -7.56 -23.12
C ALA A 239 -11.97 -9.00 -23.60
N PRO A 240 -11.54 -10.04 -22.85
CA PRO A 240 -11.86 -11.42 -23.20
C PRO A 240 -13.37 -11.67 -23.14
N LYS A 241 -13.91 -12.36 -24.16
CA LYS A 241 -15.36 -12.62 -24.30
C LYS A 241 -15.90 -13.71 -23.36
N LYS A 242 -15.04 -14.48 -22.67
CA LYS A 242 -15.42 -15.57 -21.76
C LYS A 242 -14.52 -15.58 -20.53
N ALA A 243 -15.11 -15.81 -19.35
CA ALA A 243 -14.38 -16.10 -18.12
C ALA A 243 -13.50 -17.34 -18.29
N SER A 244 -12.29 -17.33 -17.72
CA SER A 244 -11.42 -18.51 -17.72
C SER A 244 -12.02 -19.64 -16.87
N PRO A 245 -12.13 -20.88 -17.39
CA PRO A 245 -12.70 -22.01 -16.65
C PRO A 245 -11.86 -22.44 -15.45
N MET A 246 -10.56 -22.07 -15.39
CA MET A 246 -9.68 -22.40 -14.25
C MET A 246 -10.11 -21.76 -12.92
N TRP A 247 -10.91 -20.69 -12.96
CA TRP A 247 -11.37 -19.98 -11.75
C TRP A 247 -12.82 -20.31 -11.38
N GLY A 248 -13.50 -21.17 -12.15
CA GLY A 248 -14.86 -21.64 -11.85
C GLY A 248 -14.99 -22.40 -10.53
N SER A 249 -13.90 -22.99 -10.02
CA SER A 249 -13.88 -23.66 -8.71
C SER A 249 -13.71 -22.69 -7.52
N LEU A 250 -13.22 -21.47 -7.78
CA LEU A 250 -13.08 -20.39 -6.80
C LEU A 250 -14.28 -19.42 -6.81
N ALA A 251 -15.11 -19.49 -7.85
CA ALA A 251 -16.38 -18.79 -8.00
C ALA A 251 -17.55 -19.52 -7.32
N LYS A 252 -17.33 -20.18 -6.17
CA LYS A 252 -18.46 -20.46 -5.28
C LYS A 252 -19.03 -19.10 -4.88
N PRO A 253 -20.36 -18.91 -4.96
CA PRO A 253 -20.98 -17.61 -4.76
C PRO A 253 -20.47 -17.01 -3.45
N MET A 254 -19.85 -15.83 -3.55
CA MET A 254 -19.41 -14.99 -2.44
C MET A 254 -20.65 -14.35 -1.79
N VAL A 255 -21.61 -15.18 -1.38
CA VAL A 255 -22.80 -14.78 -0.65
C VAL A 255 -23.03 -15.85 0.40
N LYS A 256 -22.64 -15.54 1.64
CA LYS A 256 -23.36 -16.00 2.82
C LYS A 256 -24.15 -14.83 3.34
#